data_AF-A0A7V9DYU7-F1
#
_entry.id   AF-A0A7V9DYU7-F1
#
_cell.length_a   1.000
_cell.length_b   1.000
_cell.length_c   1.000
_cell.angle_alpha   90.00
_cell.angle_beta   90.00
_cell.angle_gamma   90.00
#
_symmetry.space_group_name_H-M   'P 1'
#
loop_
_entity.id
_entity.type
_entity.pdbx_description
1 polymer ?
#
loop_
_entity_poly.entity_id
_entity_poly.type
_entity_poly.pdbx_seq_one_letter_code
_entity_poly.pdbx_strand_id
1 'polypeptide(L)'
;ACNMPAGNLIADSQFAATQPSGFGGAAIAFMNRGSVRNPGFAFTQSVGEGDGNVTYGEAFTVQPFGNSLVTMTLTAQDLKNVLEQQFAGCRGQSATATRIMIPSPGFKYTWDGSKICDARVSNVTLTAGATTETIVDVAGTVLMPTKTYRVTVNNFMATGGDGYTTFLNGTNLLGGAQDIDALVAYMTLFKAPNKPYAPNTNAADGGTPRINRVGGTTCPTGANVNP
;
A
#
# COMPACT_ATOMS: atom_id res chain seq x y z
N ALA A 1 8.00 -7.72 -8.38
CA ALA A 1 8.37 -6.40 -8.98
C ALA A 1 7.74 -5.29 -8.13
N CYS A 2 8.21 -4.05 -8.19
CA CYS A 2 7.60 -2.89 -7.50
C CYS A 2 7.65 -2.80 -5.97
N ASN A 3 8.12 -3.82 -5.25
CA ASN A 3 8.36 -3.70 -3.80
C ASN A 3 9.37 -2.60 -3.50
N MET A 4 9.08 -1.78 -2.49
CA MET A 4 9.96 -0.74 -1.99
C MET A 4 10.09 -0.93 -0.48
N PRO A 5 11.27 -1.29 0.06
CA PRO A 5 11.40 -1.64 1.48
C PRO A 5 10.85 -0.58 2.44
N ALA A 6 11.21 0.69 2.25
CA ALA A 6 10.66 1.79 3.04
C ALA A 6 9.15 1.92 2.89
N GLY A 7 8.63 1.79 1.66
CA GLY A 7 7.20 1.86 1.40
C GLY A 7 6.40 0.70 2.00
N ASN A 8 7.00 -0.50 2.09
CA ASN A 8 6.39 -1.62 2.81
C ASN A 8 6.29 -1.30 4.30
N LEU A 9 7.37 -0.82 4.93
CA LEU A 9 7.35 -0.44 6.35
C LEU A 9 6.27 0.62 6.63
N ILE A 10 6.16 1.60 5.74
CA ILE A 10 5.14 2.64 5.82
C ILE A 10 3.73 2.05 5.69
N ALA A 11 3.45 1.28 4.64
CA ALA A 11 2.12 0.68 4.44
C ALA A 11 1.72 -0.24 5.62
N ASP A 12 2.69 -0.97 6.17
CA ASP A 12 2.50 -1.82 7.35
C ASP A 12 2.17 -0.99 8.59
N SER A 13 2.87 0.14 8.80
CA SER A 13 2.60 1.04 9.93
C SER A 13 1.20 1.67 9.86
N GLN A 14 0.77 2.10 8.67
CA GLN A 14 -0.55 2.70 8.47
C GLN A 14 -1.66 1.66 8.67
N PHE A 15 -1.45 0.43 8.20
CA PHE A 15 -2.34 -0.68 8.47
C PHE A 15 -2.43 -0.98 9.97
N ALA A 16 -1.29 -1.17 10.66
CA ALA A 16 -1.27 -1.46 12.09
C ALA A 16 -1.96 -0.38 12.94
N ALA A 17 -1.80 0.91 12.57
CA ALA A 17 -2.43 2.02 13.27
C ALA A 17 -3.95 2.09 13.10
N THR A 18 -4.49 1.55 11.99
CA THR A 18 -5.92 1.65 11.64
C THR A 18 -6.67 0.33 11.73
N GLN A 19 -5.97 -0.78 11.94
CA GLN A 19 -6.53 -2.11 12.10
C GLN A 19 -7.46 -2.24 13.32
N PRO A 20 -7.16 -1.68 14.51
CA PRO A 20 -8.06 -1.83 15.65
C PRO A 20 -9.42 -1.19 15.33
N SER A 21 -10.50 -1.83 15.78
CA SER A 21 -11.88 -1.43 15.42
C SER A 21 -12.21 0.03 15.79
N GLY A 22 -11.66 0.53 16.90
CA GLY A 22 -11.81 1.93 17.33
C GLY A 22 -11.07 2.96 16.45
N PHE A 23 -10.13 2.53 15.61
CA PHE A 23 -9.34 3.38 14.72
C PHE A 23 -9.64 3.15 13.22
N GLY A 24 -10.72 2.42 12.92
CA GLY A 24 -11.26 2.26 11.56
C GLY A 24 -11.49 0.84 11.12
N GLY A 25 -10.94 -0.15 11.84
CA GLY A 25 -11.12 -1.56 11.52
C GLY A 25 -10.55 -1.94 10.15
N ALA A 26 -9.43 -1.32 9.76
CA ALA A 26 -8.85 -1.51 8.45
C ALA A 26 -8.53 -2.99 8.18
N ALA A 27 -8.92 -3.47 7.01
CA ALA A 27 -8.54 -4.78 6.49
C ALA A 27 -7.40 -4.68 5.48
N ILE A 28 -7.21 -3.51 4.86
CA ILE A 28 -6.22 -3.23 3.82
C ILE A 28 -5.69 -1.82 4.05
N ALA A 29 -4.40 -1.57 3.80
CA ALA A 29 -3.90 -0.22 3.56
C ALA A 29 -3.11 -0.13 2.25
N PHE A 30 -3.17 1.03 1.58
CA PHE A 30 -2.34 1.34 0.42
C PHE A 30 -1.53 2.61 0.65
N MET A 31 -0.27 2.57 0.23
CA MET A 31 0.61 3.73 0.19
C MET A 31 0.99 4.05 -1.25
N ASN A 32 0.78 5.30 -1.68
CA ASN A 32 1.28 5.75 -2.98
C ASN A 32 2.80 5.91 -2.91
N ARG A 33 3.48 5.36 -3.93
CA ARG A 33 4.95 5.32 -3.97
C ARG A 33 5.59 6.72 -3.98
N GLY A 34 4.95 7.71 -4.61
CA GLY A 34 5.46 9.09 -4.72
C GLY A 34 5.58 9.82 -3.37
N SER A 35 4.83 9.36 -2.36
CA SER A 35 4.90 9.89 -1.01
C SER A 35 6.07 9.32 -0.19
N VAL A 36 6.76 8.28 -0.68
CA VAL A 36 7.97 7.72 -0.06
C VAL A 36 9.21 8.34 -0.71
N ARG A 37 9.93 9.17 0.05
CA ARG A 37 10.97 10.07 -0.49
C ARG A 37 12.39 9.55 -0.36
N ASN A 38 12.59 8.52 0.47
CA ASN A 38 13.86 7.83 0.64
C ASN A 38 13.63 6.31 0.49
N PRO A 39 14.51 5.56 -0.21
CA PRO A 39 14.37 4.11 -0.36
C PRO A 39 14.47 3.30 0.95
N GLY A 40 15.02 3.86 2.04
CA GLY A 40 15.28 3.10 3.26
C GLY A 40 15.35 3.93 4.55
N PHE A 41 15.56 3.21 5.65
CA PHE A 41 15.69 3.74 7.02
C PHE A 41 17.04 3.39 7.67
N ALA A 42 18.02 2.98 6.86
CA ALA A 42 19.38 2.73 7.35
C ALA A 42 20.17 4.04 7.29
N PHE A 43 20.22 4.76 8.41
CA PHE A 43 20.93 6.04 8.53
C PHE A 43 22.26 5.88 9.28
N THR A 44 23.24 6.67 8.88
CA THR A 44 24.40 7.00 9.72
C THR A 44 23.95 8.01 10.77
N GLN A 45 24.46 7.93 12.00
CA GLN A 45 24.06 8.85 13.06
C GLN A 45 24.16 10.33 12.63
N SER A 46 23.21 11.13 13.10
CA SER A 46 23.08 12.55 12.76
C SER A 46 23.21 13.48 13.97
N VAL A 47 22.84 13.00 15.16
CA VAL A 47 22.76 13.77 16.41
C VAL A 47 23.31 13.01 17.63
N GLY A 48 24.08 11.95 17.42
CA GLY A 48 24.71 11.14 18.48
C GLY A 48 23.84 9.98 18.99
N GLU A 49 22.77 9.67 18.28
CA GLU A 49 21.87 8.52 18.48
C GLU A 49 22.55 7.17 18.17
N GLY A 50 23.65 7.16 17.43
CA GLY A 50 24.36 5.96 16.98
C GLY A 50 23.78 5.38 15.67
N ASP A 51 24.64 4.73 14.89
CA ASP A 51 24.28 4.25 13.54
C ASP A 51 23.10 3.27 13.57
N GLY A 52 22.18 3.42 12.62
CA GLY A 52 20.98 2.60 12.48
C GLY A 52 19.86 2.92 13.48
N ASN A 53 20.07 3.80 14.46
CA ASN A 53 18.96 4.40 15.20
C ASN A 53 18.31 5.48 14.33
N VAL A 54 16.97 5.51 14.32
CA VAL A 54 16.20 6.42 13.48
C VAL A 54 15.60 7.50 14.35
N THR A 55 16.01 8.74 14.12
CA THR A 55 15.42 9.92 14.73
C THR A 55 14.09 10.27 14.06
N TYR A 56 13.27 11.10 14.72
CA TYR A 56 12.06 11.64 14.10
C TYR A 56 12.38 12.42 12.82
N GLY A 57 13.43 13.23 12.84
CA GLY A 57 13.85 14.02 11.68
C GLY A 57 14.19 13.15 10.48
N GLU A 58 14.94 12.07 10.68
CA GLU A 58 15.28 11.11 9.63
C GLU A 58 14.05 10.38 9.10
N ALA A 59 13.15 9.91 9.98
CA ALA A 59 11.88 9.31 9.57
C ALA A 59 11.04 10.29 8.72
N PHE A 60 11.00 11.56 9.13
CA PHE A 60 10.31 12.62 8.39
C PHE A 60 10.91 12.85 7.00
N THR A 61 12.23 12.70 6.80
CA THR A 61 12.82 12.79 5.45
C THR A 61 12.31 11.70 4.50
N VAL A 62 11.86 10.56 5.03
CA VAL A 62 11.31 9.46 4.24
C VAL A 62 9.83 9.69 3.91
N GLN A 63 9.06 10.26 4.84
CA GLN A 63 7.63 10.57 4.69
C GLN A 63 7.31 12.01 5.17
N PRO A 64 7.63 13.04 4.37
CA PRO A 64 7.66 14.44 4.83
C PRO A 64 6.33 15.20 4.68
N PHE A 65 5.22 14.50 4.40
CA PHE A 65 3.98 15.17 4.00
C PHE A 65 3.03 15.47 5.16
N GLY A 66 3.17 14.78 6.29
CA GLY A 66 2.28 14.95 7.44
C GLY A 66 0.81 14.70 7.09
N ASN A 67 0.54 13.70 6.23
CA ASN A 67 -0.83 13.39 5.84
C ASN A 67 -1.58 12.78 7.03
N SER A 68 -2.90 12.98 7.08
CA SER A 68 -3.75 12.18 7.98
C SER A 68 -4.12 10.86 7.30
N LEU A 69 -4.17 9.77 8.08
CA LEU A 69 -4.73 8.51 7.60
C LEU A 69 -6.26 8.62 7.49
N VAL A 70 -6.82 8.02 6.45
CA VAL A 70 -8.26 7.97 6.20
C VAL A 70 -8.65 6.53 5.90
N THR A 71 -9.56 5.99 6.72
CA THR A 71 -10.14 4.66 6.52
C THR A 71 -11.53 4.80 5.94
N MET A 72 -11.80 4.13 4.83
CA MET A 72 -13.08 4.16 4.13
C MET A 72 -13.57 2.75 3.78
N THR A 73 -14.84 2.62 3.44
CA THR A 73 -15.43 1.38 2.95
C THR A 73 -15.44 1.41 1.43
N LEU A 74 -14.82 0.41 0.80
CA LEU A 74 -14.85 0.18 -0.65
C LEU A 74 -15.48 -1.18 -0.95
N THR A 75 -16.13 -1.30 -2.10
CA THR A 75 -16.57 -2.61 -2.62
C THR A 75 -15.40 -3.40 -3.21
N ALA A 76 -15.56 -4.71 -3.39
CA ALA A 76 -14.61 -5.55 -4.11
C ALA A 76 -14.38 -5.05 -5.54
N GLN A 77 -15.44 -4.53 -6.17
CA GLN A 77 -15.34 -3.91 -7.49
C GLN A 77 -14.53 -2.62 -7.45
N ASP A 78 -14.75 -1.75 -6.45
CA ASP A 78 -13.94 -0.54 -6.28
C ASP A 78 -12.47 -0.88 -6.04
N LEU A 79 -12.16 -1.93 -5.26
CA LEU A 79 -10.79 -2.40 -5.07
C LEU A 79 -10.14 -2.80 -6.40
N LYS A 80 -10.82 -3.59 -7.24
CA LYS A 80 -10.33 -3.94 -8.58
C LYS A 80 -10.12 -2.69 -9.44
N ASN A 81 -11.09 -1.77 -9.43
CA ASN A 81 -11.02 -0.52 -10.18
C ASN A 81 -9.84 0.36 -9.76
N VAL A 82 -9.61 0.53 -8.44
CA VAL A 82 -8.46 1.26 -7.88
C VAL A 82 -7.14 0.64 -8.35
N LEU A 83 -7.03 -0.70 -8.34
CA LEU A 83 -5.82 -1.38 -8.81
C LEU A 83 -5.59 -1.22 -10.32
N GLU A 84 -6.65 -1.20 -11.13
CA GLU A 84 -6.54 -0.94 -12.58
C GLU A 84 -6.19 0.53 -12.89
N GLN A 85 -6.66 1.47 -12.06
CA GLN A 85 -6.37 2.91 -12.17
C GLN A 85 -4.89 3.26 -11.89
N GLN A 86 -4.07 2.29 -11.47
CA GLN A 86 -2.63 2.48 -11.30
C GLN A 86 -1.89 2.70 -12.63
N PHE A 87 -2.41 2.18 -13.74
CA PHE A 87 -1.67 2.09 -14.99
C PHE A 87 -1.92 3.28 -15.91
N ALA A 88 -0.88 3.74 -16.60
CA ALA A 88 -0.97 4.88 -17.51
C ALA A 88 -2.15 4.75 -18.49
N GLY A 89 -2.95 5.82 -18.59
CA GLY A 89 -4.12 5.91 -19.47
C GLY A 89 -5.31 5.03 -19.08
N CYS A 90 -5.25 4.29 -17.97
CA CYS A 90 -6.34 3.40 -17.55
C CYS A 90 -7.26 4.09 -16.53
N ARG A 91 -8.58 3.97 -16.72
CA ARG A 91 -9.60 4.56 -15.82
C ARG A 91 -9.35 6.05 -15.48
N GLY A 92 -8.92 6.84 -16.46
CA GLY A 92 -8.64 8.27 -16.28
C GLY A 92 -7.29 8.60 -15.63
N GLN A 93 -6.42 7.61 -15.41
CA GLN A 93 -5.04 7.84 -15.00
C GLN A 93 -4.26 8.60 -16.08
N SER A 94 -3.25 9.37 -15.66
CA SER A 94 -2.34 10.08 -16.58
C SER A 94 -1.80 9.14 -17.66
N ALA A 95 -1.84 9.57 -18.92
CA ALA A 95 -1.29 8.81 -20.04
C ALA A 95 0.24 8.67 -19.97
N THR A 96 0.91 9.46 -19.13
CA THR A 96 2.38 9.50 -19.03
C THR A 96 2.93 8.91 -17.75
N ALA A 97 2.08 8.47 -16.82
CA ALA A 97 2.52 7.98 -15.52
C ALA A 97 1.81 6.68 -15.12
N THR A 98 2.61 5.71 -14.70
CA THR A 98 2.13 4.51 -14.00
C THR A 98 2.46 4.67 -12.52
N ARG A 99 1.44 4.54 -11.67
CA ARG A 99 1.50 4.77 -10.23
C ARG A 99 1.11 3.47 -9.54
N ILE A 100 2.09 2.59 -9.35
CA ILE A 100 1.86 1.36 -8.58
C ILE A 100 1.86 1.71 -7.08
N MET A 101 0.76 1.39 -6.39
CA MET A 101 0.61 1.50 -4.95
C MET A 101 1.27 0.31 -4.25
N ILE A 102 1.66 0.54 -3.00
CA ILE A 102 2.26 -0.45 -2.13
C ILE A 102 1.20 -0.94 -1.14
N PRO A 103 0.81 -2.22 -1.18
CA PRO A 103 -0.19 -2.76 -0.26
C PRO A 103 0.41 -3.13 1.11
N SER A 104 -0.44 -3.09 2.13
CA SER A 104 -0.21 -3.60 3.48
C SER A 104 -0.04 -5.13 3.52
N PRO A 105 0.33 -5.72 4.67
CA PRO A 105 0.44 -7.17 4.79
C PRO A 105 -0.88 -7.89 4.51
N GLY A 106 -0.78 -9.10 3.97
CA GLY A 106 -1.95 -9.95 3.69
C GLY A 106 -2.68 -9.62 2.40
N PHE A 107 -2.51 -8.42 1.83
CA PHE A 107 -3.09 -8.08 0.53
C PHE A 107 -2.09 -8.34 -0.60
N LYS A 108 -2.46 -9.20 -1.54
CA LYS A 108 -1.65 -9.52 -2.71
C LYS A 108 -2.44 -9.39 -4.00
N TYR A 109 -1.73 -9.09 -5.08
CA TYR A 109 -2.30 -9.14 -6.42
C TYR A 109 -1.24 -9.48 -7.47
N THR A 110 -1.72 -9.95 -8.62
CA THR A 110 -0.94 -10.12 -9.84
C THR A 110 -1.35 -9.05 -10.85
N TRP A 111 -0.40 -8.58 -11.64
CA TRP A 111 -0.71 -7.78 -12.82
C TRP A 111 0.15 -8.10 -14.04
N ASP A 112 -0.42 -7.85 -15.22
CA ASP A 112 0.19 -8.05 -16.54
C ASP A 112 0.04 -6.78 -17.39
N GLY A 113 1.17 -6.08 -17.62
CA GLY A 113 1.19 -4.85 -18.38
C GLY A 113 0.94 -5.04 -19.88
N SER A 114 1.02 -6.27 -20.40
CA SER A 114 0.71 -6.56 -21.81
C SER A 114 -0.80 -6.55 -22.09
N LYS A 115 -1.63 -6.61 -21.05
CA LYS A 115 -3.09 -6.61 -21.16
C LYS A 115 -3.63 -5.19 -21.33
N ILE A 116 -4.83 -5.12 -21.94
CA ILE A 116 -5.61 -3.90 -22.04
C ILE A 116 -6.09 -3.43 -20.66
N CYS A 117 -6.45 -2.15 -20.54
CA CYS A 117 -7.05 -1.59 -19.32
C CYS A 117 -8.24 -2.44 -18.83
N ASP A 118 -8.42 -2.53 -17.51
CA ASP A 118 -9.40 -3.37 -16.80
C ASP A 118 -9.14 -4.89 -16.86
N ALA A 119 -8.17 -5.34 -17.66
CA ALA A 119 -7.73 -6.73 -17.74
C ALA A 119 -6.29 -6.95 -17.26
N ARG A 120 -5.67 -5.95 -16.61
CA ARG A 120 -4.27 -6.04 -16.16
C ARG A 120 -4.14 -6.74 -14.83
N VAL A 121 -5.11 -6.61 -13.93
CA VAL A 121 -5.06 -7.09 -12.55
C VAL A 121 -5.80 -8.41 -12.41
N SER A 122 -5.19 -9.39 -11.77
CA SER A 122 -5.78 -10.70 -11.46
C SER A 122 -5.25 -11.25 -10.14
N ASN A 123 -5.83 -12.35 -9.67
CA ASN A 123 -5.39 -13.08 -8.48
C ASN A 123 -5.21 -12.16 -7.26
N VAL A 124 -6.24 -11.35 -6.97
CA VAL A 124 -6.25 -10.45 -5.81
C VAL A 124 -6.71 -11.26 -4.61
N THR A 125 -5.86 -11.38 -3.59
CA THR A 125 -6.14 -12.15 -2.39
C THR A 125 -5.93 -11.30 -1.14
N LEU A 126 -6.73 -11.57 -0.11
CA LEU A 126 -6.60 -11.00 1.21
C LEU A 126 -6.48 -12.11 2.26
N THR A 127 -5.37 -12.14 2.98
CA THR A 127 -5.11 -13.07 4.08
C THR A 127 -5.26 -12.35 5.42
N ALA A 128 -6.14 -12.85 6.28
CA ALA A 128 -6.35 -12.36 7.64
C ALA A 128 -6.37 -13.55 8.62
N GLY A 129 -5.41 -13.59 9.53
CA GLY A 129 -5.19 -14.75 10.40
C GLY A 129 -4.88 -16.01 9.58
N ALA A 130 -5.63 -17.09 9.81
CA ALA A 130 -5.49 -18.34 9.06
C ALA A 130 -6.35 -18.40 7.78
N THR A 131 -7.14 -17.36 7.49
CA THR A 131 -8.08 -17.35 6.37
C THR A 131 -7.50 -16.54 5.22
N THR A 132 -7.54 -17.12 4.01
CA THR A 132 -7.26 -16.40 2.76
C THR A 132 -8.50 -16.36 1.92
N GLU A 133 -8.86 -15.16 1.47
CA GLU A 133 -9.96 -14.89 0.57
C GLU A 133 -9.42 -14.48 -0.79
N THR A 134 -10.03 -14.99 -1.87
CA THR A 134 -9.83 -14.49 -3.22
C THR A 134 -10.90 -13.45 -3.54
N ILE A 135 -10.48 -12.21 -3.84
CA ILE A 135 -11.34 -11.09 -4.21
C ILE A 135 -11.53 -11.07 -5.74
N VAL A 136 -10.43 -11.27 -6.46
CA VAL A 136 -10.39 -11.34 -7.93
C VAL A 136 -9.68 -12.63 -8.33
N ASP A 137 -10.32 -13.44 -9.16
CA ASP A 137 -9.75 -14.71 -9.61
C ASP A 137 -8.56 -14.53 -10.57
N VAL A 138 -7.95 -15.65 -10.96
CA VAL A 138 -6.81 -15.68 -11.88
C VAL A 138 -7.16 -15.21 -13.30
N ALA A 139 -8.43 -15.21 -13.67
CA ALA A 139 -8.94 -14.70 -14.95
C ALA A 139 -9.22 -13.18 -14.90
N GLY A 140 -9.18 -12.57 -13.71
CA GLY A 140 -9.44 -11.14 -13.51
C GLY A 140 -10.88 -10.80 -13.11
N THR A 141 -11.71 -11.79 -12.82
CA THR A 141 -13.13 -11.65 -12.44
C THR A 141 -13.27 -11.36 -10.94
N VAL A 142 -14.06 -10.33 -10.59
CA VAL A 142 -14.40 -10.03 -9.19
C VAL A 142 -15.45 -11.03 -8.70
N LEU A 143 -15.12 -11.81 -7.67
CA LEU A 143 -15.98 -12.93 -7.24
C LEU A 143 -17.26 -12.49 -6.51
N MET A 144 -17.16 -11.45 -5.67
CA MET A 144 -18.29 -10.87 -4.94
C MET A 144 -18.27 -9.34 -5.05
N PRO A 145 -18.73 -8.77 -6.19
CA PRO A 145 -18.54 -7.36 -6.51
C PRO A 145 -19.00 -6.37 -5.44
N THR A 146 -20.09 -6.70 -4.72
CA THR A 146 -20.70 -5.85 -3.69
C THR A 146 -20.16 -6.08 -2.28
N LYS A 147 -19.34 -7.12 -2.06
CA LYS A 147 -18.69 -7.33 -0.76
C LYS A 147 -17.79 -6.14 -0.46
N THR A 148 -17.76 -5.71 0.80
CA THR A 148 -17.06 -4.49 1.20
C THR A 148 -15.87 -4.75 2.11
N TYR A 149 -14.89 -3.84 2.06
CA TYR A 149 -13.67 -3.87 2.87
C TYR A 149 -13.38 -2.49 3.44
N ARG A 150 -12.82 -2.44 4.64
CA ARG A 150 -12.25 -1.22 5.23
C ARG A 150 -10.84 -1.02 4.71
N VAL A 151 -10.59 0.10 4.04
CA VAL A 151 -9.34 0.40 3.34
C VAL A 151 -8.79 1.71 3.84
N THR A 152 -7.53 1.69 4.29
CA THR A 152 -6.80 2.87 4.74
C THR A 152 -5.91 3.40 3.63
N VAL A 153 -5.94 4.70 3.42
CA VAL A 153 -4.98 5.44 2.58
C VAL A 153 -4.65 6.77 3.27
N ASN A 154 -3.63 7.49 2.78
CA ASN A 154 -3.44 8.89 3.19
C ASN A 154 -4.55 9.79 2.61
N ASN A 155 -4.84 10.91 3.28
CA ASN A 155 -5.89 11.86 2.88
C ASN A 155 -5.71 12.44 1.46
N PHE A 156 -4.46 12.57 0.96
CA PHE A 156 -4.19 12.95 -0.43
C PHE A 156 -4.78 11.94 -1.41
N MET A 157 -4.53 10.64 -1.22
CA MET A 157 -5.15 9.59 -2.04
C MET A 157 -6.66 9.49 -1.82
N ALA A 158 -7.13 9.64 -0.58
CA ALA A 158 -8.56 9.57 -0.23
C ALA A 158 -9.41 10.60 -0.98
N THR A 159 -8.80 11.72 -1.37
CA THR A 159 -9.43 12.82 -2.11
C THR A 159 -9.16 12.75 -3.62
N GLY A 160 -8.64 11.62 -4.12
CA GLY A 160 -8.39 11.38 -5.55
C GLY A 160 -7.00 11.80 -6.03
N GLY A 161 -6.07 12.12 -5.12
CA GLY A 161 -4.67 12.38 -5.42
C GLY A 161 -4.04 11.24 -6.24
N ASP A 162 -2.98 11.58 -6.99
CA ASP A 162 -2.33 10.67 -7.95
C ASP A 162 -3.26 10.08 -9.03
N GLY A 163 -4.44 10.69 -9.23
CA GLY A 163 -5.43 10.25 -10.20
C GLY A 163 -6.27 9.05 -9.74
N TYR A 164 -6.21 8.67 -8.46
CA TYR A 164 -7.02 7.57 -7.91
C TYR A 164 -8.46 8.01 -7.59
N THR A 165 -9.18 8.51 -8.59
CA THR A 165 -10.54 9.03 -8.41
C THR A 165 -11.54 7.97 -7.92
N THR A 166 -11.25 6.68 -8.08
CA THR A 166 -12.10 5.60 -7.56
C THR A 166 -12.22 5.64 -6.03
N PHE A 167 -11.23 6.18 -5.30
CA PHE A 167 -11.35 6.36 -3.84
C PHE A 167 -12.47 7.31 -3.43
N LEU A 168 -12.94 8.19 -4.32
CA LEU A 168 -14.08 9.08 -4.06
C LEU A 168 -15.41 8.32 -3.90
N ASN A 169 -15.46 7.05 -4.34
CA ASN A 169 -16.60 6.16 -4.07
C ASN A 169 -16.64 5.67 -2.63
N GLY A 170 -15.55 5.89 -1.86
CA GLY A 170 -15.44 5.46 -0.47
C GLY A 170 -16.56 6.00 0.40
N THR A 171 -17.12 5.13 1.23
CA THR A 171 -18.16 5.50 2.22
C THR A 171 -17.64 5.31 3.64
N ASN A 172 -18.39 5.78 4.64
CA ASN A 172 -18.03 5.62 6.06
C ASN A 172 -16.59 6.08 6.35
N LEU A 173 -16.22 7.26 5.85
CA LEU A 173 -14.88 7.81 6.04
C LEU A 173 -14.63 8.05 7.53
N LEU A 174 -13.46 7.64 7.99
CA LEU A 174 -12.95 7.91 9.32
C LEU A 174 -11.54 8.47 9.20
N GLY A 175 -11.31 9.67 9.72
CA GLY A 175 -9.97 10.22 9.88
C GLY A 175 -9.23 9.56 11.04
N GLY A 176 -7.91 9.43 10.89
CA GLY A 176 -7.02 8.81 11.87
C GLY A 176 -5.84 9.70 12.22
N ALA A 177 -4.82 9.07 12.82
CA ALA A 177 -3.56 9.73 13.18
C ALA A 177 -2.82 10.29 11.96
N GLN A 178 -1.85 11.16 12.21
CA GLN A 178 -0.88 11.52 11.17
C GLN A 178 -0.05 10.29 10.78
N ASP A 179 0.26 10.18 9.50
CA ASP A 179 1.00 9.07 8.92
C ASP A 179 2.40 8.93 9.55
N ILE A 180 3.06 10.04 9.89
CA ILE A 180 4.37 10.04 10.54
C ILE A 180 4.30 9.55 11.99
N ASP A 181 3.24 9.91 12.72
CA ASP A 181 3.05 9.47 14.10
C ASP A 181 2.77 7.96 14.13
N ALA A 182 1.98 7.45 13.18
CA ALA A 182 1.75 6.03 12.97
C ALA A 182 3.05 5.28 12.66
N LEU A 183 3.90 5.84 11.78
CA LEU A 183 5.20 5.26 11.42
C LEU A 183 6.14 5.17 12.64
N VAL A 184 6.32 6.28 13.36
CA VAL A 184 7.20 6.35 14.53
C VAL A 184 6.72 5.39 15.61
N ALA A 185 5.41 5.36 15.91
CA ALA A 185 4.84 4.42 16.86
C ALA A 185 5.10 2.96 16.44
N TYR A 186 4.90 2.62 15.17
CA TYR A 186 5.14 1.28 14.65
C TYR A 186 6.63 0.87 14.73
N MET A 187 7.56 1.79 14.45
CA MET A 187 8.99 1.51 14.55
C MET A 187 9.43 1.14 15.97
N THR A 188 8.78 1.67 17.01
CA THR A 188 9.12 1.33 18.40
C THR A 188 8.97 -0.16 18.71
N LEU A 189 8.13 -0.89 17.97
CA LEU A 189 7.93 -2.33 18.11
C LEU A 189 9.20 -3.14 17.75
N PHE A 190 10.10 -2.56 16.97
CA PHE A 190 11.33 -3.20 16.48
C PHE A 190 12.60 -2.67 17.14
N LYS A 191 12.46 -1.84 18.18
CA LYS A 191 13.59 -1.36 18.97
C LYS A 191 14.28 -2.54 19.66
N ALA A 192 15.61 -2.59 19.61
CA ALA A 192 16.38 -3.61 20.31
C ALA A 192 15.97 -3.68 21.80
N PRO A 193 15.81 -4.89 22.38
CA PRO A 193 16.24 -6.19 21.86
C PRO A 193 15.20 -6.93 20.98
N ASN A 194 14.10 -6.28 20.58
CA ASN A 194 13.12 -6.92 19.70
C ASN A 194 13.73 -7.26 18.34
N LYS A 195 13.12 -8.24 17.65
CA LYS A 195 13.53 -8.60 16.29
C LYS A 195 13.40 -7.38 15.35
N PRO A 196 14.34 -7.20 14.41
CA PRO A 196 14.24 -6.13 13.43
C PRO A 196 13.01 -6.32 12.54
N TYR A 197 12.51 -5.22 11.98
CA TYR A 197 11.45 -5.28 10.98
C TYR A 197 11.90 -6.11 9.78
N ALA A 198 11.12 -7.14 9.46
CA ALA A 198 11.37 -8.05 8.35
C ALA A 198 10.05 -8.33 7.62
N PRO A 199 9.75 -7.63 6.50
CA PRO A 199 8.44 -7.70 5.84
C PRO A 199 8.12 -9.12 5.34
N ASN A 200 9.13 -9.93 5.03
CA ASN A 200 8.97 -11.31 4.59
C ASN A 200 8.61 -12.30 5.72
N THR A 201 8.65 -11.88 6.98
CA THR A 201 8.34 -12.75 8.13
C THR A 201 6.91 -12.59 8.64
N ASN A 202 6.13 -11.66 8.09
CA ASN A 202 4.73 -11.51 8.46
C ASN A 202 3.95 -12.74 7.96
N ALA A 203 3.33 -13.48 8.89
CA ALA A 203 2.58 -14.68 8.57
C ALA A 203 1.41 -14.40 7.60
N ALA A 204 0.79 -13.22 7.70
CA ALA A 204 -0.28 -12.81 6.79
C ALA A 204 0.24 -12.63 5.35
N ASP A 205 1.53 -12.29 5.18
CA ASP A 205 2.11 -12.20 3.85
C ASP A 205 2.35 -13.57 3.23
N GLY A 206 2.46 -14.68 3.98
CA GLY A 206 2.71 -16.01 3.39
C GLY A 206 3.90 -16.02 2.41
N GLY A 207 4.89 -15.14 2.61
CA GLY A 207 6.01 -14.87 1.71
C GLY A 207 5.86 -13.63 0.80
N THR A 208 6.98 -13.00 0.44
CA THR A 208 7.03 -11.91 -0.56
C THR A 208 7.18 -12.48 -1.98
N PRO A 209 6.73 -11.77 -3.04
CA PRO A 209 6.22 -10.39 -3.07
C PRO A 209 4.70 -10.26 -2.90
N ARG A 210 4.24 -9.09 -2.43
CA ARG A 210 2.81 -8.72 -2.40
C ARG A 210 2.29 -8.32 -3.79
N ILE A 211 3.17 -7.79 -4.62
CA ILE A 211 2.89 -7.37 -6.00
C ILE A 211 3.60 -8.32 -6.97
N ASN A 212 2.84 -9.15 -7.66
CA ASN A 212 3.33 -10.06 -8.67
C ASN A 212 3.18 -9.44 -10.06
N ARG A 213 4.27 -9.33 -10.83
CA ARG A 213 4.25 -8.86 -12.22
C ARG A 213 4.46 -10.06 -13.14
N VAL A 214 3.63 -10.20 -14.16
CA VAL A 214 3.83 -11.16 -15.25
C VAL A 214 4.89 -10.63 -16.21
N GLY A 215 5.86 -11.49 -16.57
CA GLY A 215 6.82 -11.22 -17.65
C GLY A 215 7.92 -10.19 -17.37
N GLY A 216 8.10 -9.70 -16.14
CA GLY A 216 9.17 -8.75 -15.83
C GLY A 216 9.40 -8.47 -14.34
N THR A 217 10.53 -7.82 -14.02
CA THR A 217 10.94 -7.47 -12.65
C THR A 217 10.95 -5.95 -12.37
N THR A 218 11.07 -5.14 -13.43
CA THR A 218 11.08 -3.67 -13.36
C THR A 218 9.71 -3.13 -12.91
N CYS A 219 9.70 -2.04 -12.14
CA CYS A 219 8.47 -1.34 -11.82
C CYS A 219 8.23 -0.19 -12.80
N PRO A 220 7.11 -0.18 -13.55
CA PRO A 220 6.81 0.92 -14.46
C PRO A 220 6.49 2.21 -13.68
N THR A 221 7.01 3.33 -14.19
CA THR A 221 6.69 4.68 -13.66
C THR A 221 6.14 5.62 -14.73
N GLY A 222 6.38 5.32 -16.01
CA GLY A 222 5.97 6.15 -17.15
C GLY A 222 4.78 5.61 -17.94
N ALA A 223 4.66 6.07 -19.18
CA ALA A 223 3.63 5.64 -20.13
C ALA A 223 3.73 4.15 -20.51
N ASN A 224 4.96 3.61 -20.57
CA ASN A 224 5.16 2.20 -20.85
C ASN A 224 4.80 1.37 -19.61
N VAL A 225 3.63 0.73 -19.65
CA VAL A 225 3.11 -0.16 -18.60
C VAL A 225 3.78 -1.54 -18.63
N ASN A 226 4.49 -1.89 -19.71
CA ASN A 226 5.23 -3.14 -19.85
C ASN A 226 6.69 -2.92 -20.30
N PRO A 227 7.52 -2.22 -19.50
CA PRO A 227 8.92 -1.96 -19.80
C PRO A 227 9.83 -3.14 -19.46
#